data_AF-A0A8H8SD53-F1
#
_entry.id   AF-A0A8H8SD53-F1
#
_cell.length_a   1.000
_cell.length_b   1.000
_cell.length_c   1.000
_cell.angle_alpha   90.00
_cell.angle_beta   90.00
_cell.angle_gamma   90.00
#
_symmetry.space_group_name_H-M   'P 1'
#
loop_
_entity.id
_entity.type
_entity.pdbx_description
1 polymer ?
#
loop_
_entity_poly.entity_id
_entity_poly.type
_entity_poly.pdbx_seq_one_letter_code
_entity_poly.pdbx_strand_id
1 'polypeptide(L)'
;MLILYDKFKQSPEYHASRKGSYEAMVTALVCSLSQPRFKILDNPMDDPSLSQDLFESIINILKVAYVTESFNDIVGPTPTEYDRRVPLDNLATDVWMVQSEGAFIQIMECPLYVPAPCRGKNEIHPDSCAFMTLSLGAMGMQMKVQKSCSSISIPPGLWKSRGLVWVAKYKRQGNEASSRRQVLEGLVTALYQRRALGFMDHCVFGMYHHSGARVDVIAAAWELDDCGAQGNAHNNDGDPGLSDALLANDPALAPNFDSTASDDENERIKRARMKHKIVLYDLARFDTVDAADMTALYLLMRSIRKLCCKYRDDINKYSPTLIPKLFKLAKDNYDWPVEKPSVPNLESNESPKGSRIDVPPTFSEQLGDSEPSPSTNGSDSEFEGYSLDSNTIDRHGLNLPGKLYYSTFLEDAERRLGSADLEA
;
A
#
# COMPACT_ATOMS: atom_id res chain seq x y z
N MET A 1 29.15 -8.21 -0.24
CA MET A 1 29.08 -7.63 -1.59
C MET A 1 30.11 -8.18 -2.57
N LEU A 2 31.42 -8.11 -2.31
CA LEU A 2 32.43 -8.67 -3.24
C LEU A 2 32.20 -10.17 -3.55
N ILE A 3 31.85 -10.96 -2.55
CA ILE A 3 31.47 -12.37 -2.72
C ILE A 3 30.21 -12.54 -3.59
N LEU A 4 29.24 -11.63 -3.45
CA LEU A 4 28.00 -11.64 -4.24
C LEU A 4 28.28 -11.29 -5.70
N TYR A 5 29.21 -10.37 -5.93
CA TYR A 5 29.66 -9.99 -7.26
C TYR A 5 30.41 -11.12 -7.97
N ASP A 6 31.32 -11.81 -7.27
CA ASP A 6 32.06 -12.93 -7.86
C ASP A 6 31.13 -14.08 -8.24
N LYS A 7 30.08 -14.33 -7.44
CA LYS A 7 29.02 -15.28 -7.78
C LYS A 7 28.15 -14.80 -8.95
N PHE A 8 27.77 -13.52 -8.98
CA PHE A 8 26.99 -12.94 -10.08
C PHE A 8 27.76 -13.00 -11.41
N LYS A 9 29.08 -12.74 -11.40
CA LYS A 9 29.96 -12.87 -12.57
C LYS A 9 29.95 -14.27 -13.19
N GLN A 10 29.58 -15.30 -12.42
CA GLN A 10 29.49 -16.69 -12.86
C GLN A 10 28.08 -17.08 -13.33
N SER A 11 27.08 -16.19 -13.22
CA SER A 11 25.71 -16.50 -13.63
C SER A 11 25.56 -16.51 -15.16
N PRO A 12 24.75 -17.42 -15.73
CA PRO A 12 24.46 -17.44 -17.16
C PRO A 12 23.84 -16.13 -17.67
N GLU A 13 23.02 -15.44 -16.85
CA GLU A 13 22.39 -14.18 -17.25
C GLU A 13 23.42 -13.04 -17.41
N TYR A 14 24.48 -13.05 -16.59
CA TYR A 14 25.58 -12.09 -16.71
C TYR A 14 26.32 -12.22 -18.03
N HIS A 15 26.50 -13.46 -18.52
CA HIS A 15 27.19 -13.72 -19.79
C HIS A 15 26.35 -13.41 -21.03
N ALA A 16 25.02 -13.56 -20.95
CA ALA A 16 24.11 -13.22 -22.05
C ALA A 16 23.89 -11.71 -22.22
N SER A 17 24.06 -10.95 -21.13
CA SER A 17 23.89 -9.51 -21.09
C SER A 17 25.23 -8.80 -21.33
N ARG A 18 25.23 -7.60 -21.94
CA ARG A 18 26.47 -6.85 -22.27
C ARG A 18 27.36 -6.68 -21.03
N LYS A 19 28.42 -7.50 -20.94
CA LYS A 19 29.35 -7.60 -19.79
C LYS A 19 29.83 -6.25 -19.24
N GLY A 20 30.09 -5.27 -20.11
CA GLY A 20 30.60 -3.96 -19.69
C GLY A 20 29.61 -3.09 -18.92
N SER A 21 28.32 -3.10 -19.28
CA SER A 21 27.32 -2.22 -18.65
C SER A 21 26.94 -2.69 -17.25
N TYR A 22 26.78 -4.01 -17.05
CA TYR A 22 26.52 -4.57 -15.73
C TYR A 22 27.72 -4.42 -14.78
N GLU A 23 28.94 -4.55 -15.29
CA GLU A 23 30.16 -4.35 -14.48
C GLU A 23 30.25 -2.92 -13.92
N ALA A 24 29.89 -1.91 -14.74
CA ALA A 24 29.81 -0.53 -14.30
C ALA A 24 28.72 -0.33 -13.23
N MET A 25 27.52 -0.89 -13.43
CA MET A 25 26.43 -0.78 -12.45
C MET A 25 26.72 -1.49 -11.14
N VAL A 26 27.31 -2.69 -11.18
CA VAL A 26 27.68 -3.38 -9.95
C VAL A 26 28.77 -2.61 -9.22
N THR A 27 29.74 -2.06 -9.94
CA THR A 27 30.78 -1.22 -9.34
C THR A 27 30.17 0.03 -8.69
N ALA A 28 29.28 0.72 -9.41
CA ALA A 28 28.55 1.88 -8.89
C ALA A 28 27.71 1.49 -7.66
N LEU A 29 27.04 0.35 -7.70
CA LEU A 29 26.29 -0.18 -6.57
C LEU A 29 27.19 -0.46 -5.37
N VAL A 30 28.32 -1.15 -5.55
CA VAL A 30 29.28 -1.43 -4.46
C VAL A 30 29.79 -0.12 -3.85
N CYS A 31 30.13 0.87 -4.67
CA CYS A 31 30.54 2.19 -4.19
C CYS A 31 29.42 2.88 -3.41
N SER A 32 28.19 2.86 -3.92
CA SER A 32 27.01 3.45 -3.28
C SER A 32 26.61 2.76 -1.98
N LEU A 33 26.72 1.43 -1.90
CA LEU A 33 26.47 0.65 -0.70
C LEU A 33 27.55 0.84 0.37
N SER A 34 28.72 1.33 -0.02
CA SER A 34 29.79 1.71 0.92
C SER A 34 29.57 3.11 1.53
N GLN A 35 28.53 3.84 1.10
CA GLN A 35 28.19 5.14 1.65
C GLN A 35 27.52 5.02 3.02
N PRO A 36 27.57 6.06 3.88
CA PRO A 36 26.98 6.04 5.23
C PRO A 36 25.46 5.79 5.28
N ARG A 37 24.77 5.86 4.13
CA ARG A 37 23.33 5.56 4.03
C ARG A 37 22.99 4.09 4.29
N PHE A 38 23.96 3.18 4.11
CA PHE A 38 23.78 1.77 4.43
C PHE A 38 24.65 1.41 5.64
N LYS A 39 24.01 0.89 6.68
CA LYS A 39 24.74 0.25 7.77
C LYS A 39 25.02 -1.19 7.36
N ILE A 40 26.30 -1.50 7.17
CA ILE A 40 26.74 -2.89 7.07
C ILE A 40 26.54 -3.50 8.46
N LEU A 41 25.81 -4.62 8.54
CA LEU A 41 25.65 -5.34 9.81
C LEU A 41 27.03 -5.73 10.33
N ASP A 42 27.29 -5.40 11.60
CA ASP A 42 28.58 -5.65 12.25
C ASP A 42 28.84 -7.16 12.35
N ASN A 43 27.78 -7.95 12.46
CA ASN A 43 27.82 -9.40 12.41
C ASN A 43 26.89 -9.95 11.30
N PRO A 44 27.44 -10.65 10.28
CA PRO A 44 26.64 -11.22 9.20
C PRO A 44 25.66 -12.32 9.66
N MET A 45 25.79 -12.80 10.90
CA MET A 45 24.86 -13.75 11.52
C MET A 45 23.60 -13.09 12.11
N ASP A 46 23.54 -11.76 12.18
CA ASP A 46 22.35 -11.07 12.73
C ASP A 46 21.14 -11.20 11.79
N ASP A 47 21.37 -11.32 10.47
CA ASP A 47 20.32 -11.65 9.50
C ASP A 47 20.93 -12.42 8.31
N PRO A 48 21.22 -13.72 8.46
CA PRO A 48 21.82 -14.52 7.39
C PRO A 48 20.88 -14.62 6.17
N SER A 49 19.56 -14.53 6.41
CA SER A 49 18.57 -14.51 5.34
C SER A 49 18.67 -13.27 4.47
N LEU A 50 19.06 -12.10 5.03
CA LEU A 50 19.20 -10.86 4.24
C LEU A 50 20.25 -11.00 3.14
N SER A 51 21.40 -11.57 3.46
CA SER A 51 22.48 -11.74 2.49
C SER A 51 22.07 -12.65 1.34
N GLN A 52 21.30 -13.70 1.65
CA GLN A 52 20.78 -14.63 0.65
C GLN A 52 19.67 -13.99 -0.18
N ASP A 53 18.67 -13.37 0.45
CA ASP A 53 17.56 -12.71 -0.24
C ASP A 53 18.10 -11.62 -1.19
N LEU A 54 19.03 -10.79 -0.72
CA LEU A 54 19.65 -9.74 -1.53
C LEU A 54 20.46 -10.32 -2.69
N PHE A 55 21.14 -11.45 -2.49
CA PHE A 55 21.86 -12.13 -3.55
C PHE A 55 20.93 -12.57 -4.67
N GLU A 56 19.80 -13.17 -4.31
CA GLU A 56 18.80 -13.66 -5.27
C GLU A 56 18.14 -12.50 -6.01
N SER A 57 17.89 -11.39 -5.33
CA SER A 57 17.24 -10.20 -5.91
C SER A 57 18.18 -9.27 -6.68
N ILE A 58 19.50 -9.42 -6.57
CA ILE A 58 20.46 -8.45 -7.13
C ILE A 58 20.28 -8.26 -8.64
N ILE A 59 19.92 -9.33 -9.35
CA ILE A 59 19.68 -9.28 -10.80
C ILE A 59 18.46 -8.42 -11.10
N ASN A 60 17.37 -8.60 -10.36
CA ASN A 60 16.15 -7.81 -10.53
C ASN A 60 16.39 -6.33 -10.20
N ILE A 61 17.15 -6.05 -9.14
CA ILE A 61 17.54 -4.68 -8.74
C ILE A 61 18.33 -4.00 -9.86
N LEU A 62 19.40 -4.65 -10.34
CA LEU A 62 20.25 -4.10 -11.40
C LEU A 62 19.49 -3.97 -12.71
N LYS A 63 18.58 -4.89 -13.01
CA LYS A 63 17.76 -4.85 -14.22
C LYS A 63 16.83 -3.64 -14.26
N VAL A 64 16.26 -3.22 -13.11
CA VAL A 64 15.46 -1.98 -13.04
C VAL A 64 16.30 -0.76 -13.41
N ALA A 65 17.49 -0.62 -12.78
CA ALA A 65 18.43 0.46 -13.07
C ALA A 65 18.86 0.46 -14.53
N TYR A 66 19.31 -0.70 -15.03
CA TYR A 66 19.79 -0.87 -16.39
C TYR A 66 18.76 -0.51 -17.45
N VAL A 67 17.53 -1.03 -17.30
CA VAL A 67 16.47 -0.81 -18.26
C VAL A 67 16.03 0.66 -18.23
N THR A 68 15.92 1.27 -17.05
CA THR A 68 15.55 2.69 -16.93
C THR A 68 16.61 3.60 -17.55
N GLU A 69 17.90 3.36 -17.28
CA GLU A 69 19.00 4.12 -17.87
C GLU A 69 19.00 3.98 -19.40
N SER A 70 18.92 2.74 -19.90
CA SER A 70 18.87 2.46 -21.33
C SER A 70 17.72 3.20 -22.02
N PHE A 71 16.56 3.27 -21.36
CA PHE A 71 15.39 3.99 -21.88
C PHE A 71 15.54 5.50 -21.93
N ASN A 72 16.45 6.09 -21.16
CA ASN A 72 16.76 7.52 -21.22
C ASN A 72 17.72 7.84 -22.38
N ASP A 73 18.56 6.87 -22.78
CA ASP A 73 19.57 7.04 -23.83
C ASP A 73 19.09 6.67 -25.24
N ILE A 74 17.95 6.00 -25.38
CA ILE A 74 17.44 5.55 -26.68
C ILE A 74 17.01 6.72 -27.56
N VAL A 75 17.73 6.91 -28.67
CA VAL A 75 17.27 7.67 -29.84
C VAL A 75 16.40 6.74 -30.68
N GLY A 76 15.13 6.61 -30.30
CA GLY A 76 14.22 5.61 -30.90
C GLY A 76 12.78 5.73 -30.40
N PRO A 77 11.92 4.74 -30.68
CA PRO A 77 10.53 4.76 -30.21
C PRO A 77 10.51 4.81 -28.69
N THR A 78 9.69 5.72 -28.15
CA THR A 78 9.60 5.91 -26.70
C THR A 78 9.08 4.63 -26.03
N PRO A 79 9.75 4.11 -24.99
CA PRO A 79 9.33 2.91 -24.26
C PRO A 79 7.91 3.02 -23.73
N THR A 80 7.15 1.93 -23.77
CA THR A 80 5.77 1.86 -23.26
C THR A 80 5.72 1.85 -21.73
N GLU A 81 4.53 2.06 -21.17
CA GLU A 81 4.29 1.91 -19.72
C GLU A 81 4.64 0.50 -19.25
N TYR A 82 4.23 -0.51 -20.02
CA TYR A 82 4.52 -1.91 -19.76
C TYR A 82 6.03 -2.18 -19.74
N ASP A 83 6.80 -1.66 -20.71
CA ASP A 83 8.25 -1.87 -20.78
C ASP A 83 8.98 -1.37 -19.52
N ARG A 84 8.55 -0.23 -18.97
CA ARG A 84 9.10 0.35 -17.74
C ARG A 84 8.63 -0.40 -16.49
N ARG A 85 7.41 -0.94 -16.53
CA ARG A 85 6.77 -1.62 -15.41
C ARG A 85 7.37 -3.00 -15.15
N VAL A 86 7.65 -3.77 -16.21
CA VAL A 86 8.09 -5.17 -16.12
C VAL A 86 9.28 -5.39 -15.17
N PRO A 87 10.38 -4.60 -15.22
CA PRO A 87 11.48 -4.77 -14.26
C PRO A 87 11.06 -4.57 -12.80
N LEU A 88 10.22 -3.56 -12.52
CA LEU A 88 9.72 -3.28 -11.16
C LEU A 88 8.74 -4.36 -10.70
N ASP A 89 7.89 -4.86 -11.58
CA ASP A 89 6.98 -5.98 -11.29
C ASP A 89 7.74 -7.26 -10.97
N ASN A 90 8.84 -7.54 -11.68
CA ASN A 90 9.71 -8.69 -11.39
C ASN A 90 10.36 -8.56 -10.01
N LEU A 91 10.87 -7.37 -9.66
CA LEU A 91 11.44 -7.11 -8.34
C LEU A 91 10.39 -7.28 -7.23
N ALA A 92 9.18 -6.75 -7.44
CA ALA A 92 8.07 -6.94 -6.51
C ALA A 92 7.68 -8.43 -6.39
N THR A 93 7.63 -9.16 -7.51
CA THR A 93 7.27 -10.59 -7.53
C THR A 93 8.27 -11.42 -6.74
N ASP A 94 9.55 -11.09 -6.86
CA ASP A 94 10.62 -11.72 -6.10
C ASP A 94 10.42 -11.54 -4.59
N VAL A 95 10.16 -10.31 -4.14
CA VAL A 95 9.91 -10.02 -2.71
C VAL A 95 8.63 -10.67 -2.21
N TRP A 96 7.51 -10.49 -2.92
CA TRP A 96 6.19 -10.88 -2.42
C TRP A 96 5.88 -12.35 -2.65
N MET A 97 6.34 -12.98 -3.73
CA MET A 97 5.99 -14.37 -4.03
C MET A 97 7.13 -15.35 -3.80
N VAL A 98 8.32 -15.07 -4.33
CA VAL A 98 9.44 -16.02 -4.31
C VAL A 98 10.00 -16.15 -2.89
N GLN A 99 10.31 -15.02 -2.26
CA GLN A 99 10.96 -14.98 -0.94
C GLN A 99 9.98 -15.16 0.23
N SER A 100 8.69 -15.33 -0.05
CA SER A 100 7.67 -15.35 1.00
C SER A 100 7.15 -16.72 1.38
N GLU A 101 7.65 -17.79 0.77
CA GLU A 101 7.24 -19.18 1.06
C GLU A 101 5.70 -19.38 0.96
N GLY A 102 5.04 -18.65 0.05
CA GLY A 102 3.59 -18.71 -0.15
C GLY A 102 2.76 -17.91 0.86
N ALA A 103 3.41 -17.15 1.75
CA ALA A 103 2.74 -16.25 2.68
C ALA A 103 1.95 -15.15 1.97
N PHE A 104 2.40 -14.73 0.79
CA PHE A 104 1.76 -13.70 -0.01
C PHE A 104 1.63 -14.12 -1.47
N ILE A 105 0.72 -13.45 -2.16
CA ILE A 105 0.46 -13.61 -3.59
C ILE A 105 0.42 -12.22 -4.20
N GLN A 106 1.19 -12.02 -5.27
CA GLN A 106 1.11 -10.81 -6.08
C GLN A 106 0.23 -11.06 -7.30
N ILE A 107 -0.63 -10.10 -7.60
CA ILE A 107 -1.58 -10.17 -8.71
C ILE A 107 -1.46 -8.91 -9.53
N MET A 108 -1.22 -9.12 -10.81
CA MET A 108 -1.09 -8.08 -11.83
C MET A 108 -2.47 -7.71 -12.36
N GLU A 109 -2.65 -6.44 -12.74
CA GLU A 109 -3.89 -5.92 -13.34
C GLU A 109 -5.10 -6.28 -12.46
N CYS A 110 -5.04 -5.93 -11.17
CA CYS A 110 -6.00 -6.37 -10.17
C CYS A 110 -7.05 -5.29 -9.91
N PRO A 111 -8.21 -5.27 -10.60
CA PRO A 111 -9.26 -4.31 -10.32
C PRO A 111 -9.73 -4.38 -8.86
N LEU A 112 -9.75 -3.23 -8.20
CA LEU A 112 -10.26 -3.08 -6.85
C LEU A 112 -11.49 -2.17 -6.82
N TYR A 113 -12.36 -2.39 -5.84
CA TYR A 113 -13.51 -1.55 -5.56
C TYR A 113 -13.27 -0.70 -4.33
N VAL A 114 -13.41 0.61 -4.51
CA VAL A 114 -13.43 1.53 -3.38
C VAL A 114 -14.77 1.38 -2.65
N PRO A 115 -14.77 1.33 -1.30
CA PRO A 115 -16.01 1.36 -0.52
C PRO A 115 -16.93 2.52 -0.92
N ALA A 116 -18.23 2.22 -1.07
CA ALA A 116 -19.27 3.20 -1.44
C ALA A 116 -19.31 4.37 -0.44
N PRO A 117 -19.74 5.57 -0.88
CA PRO A 117 -21.06 5.70 -1.47
C PRO A 117 -21.13 5.97 -2.97
N CYS A 118 -20.01 6.26 -3.63
CA CYS A 118 -19.98 6.81 -4.97
C CYS A 118 -20.82 6.01 -5.98
N ARG A 119 -21.93 6.59 -6.44
CA ARG A 119 -22.78 6.06 -7.51
C ARG A 119 -22.00 6.02 -8.82
N GLY A 120 -21.43 4.87 -9.13
CA GLY A 120 -20.64 4.62 -10.33
C GLY A 120 -19.74 3.41 -10.08
N LYS A 121 -19.31 2.71 -11.13
CA LYS A 121 -18.28 1.68 -11.00
C LYS A 121 -16.97 2.38 -10.62
N ASN A 122 -16.75 2.62 -9.32
CA ASN A 122 -15.48 3.11 -8.77
C ASN A 122 -14.48 1.94 -8.68
N GLU A 123 -14.30 1.30 -9.83
CA GLU A 123 -13.33 0.27 -10.05
C GLU A 123 -12.00 0.95 -10.36
N ILE A 124 -11.07 0.86 -9.42
CA ILE A 124 -9.70 1.30 -9.64
C ILE A 124 -8.91 0.14 -10.22
N HIS A 125 -7.92 0.46 -11.03
CA HIS A 125 -7.14 -0.53 -11.76
C HIS A 125 -5.66 -0.39 -11.40
N PRO A 126 -5.27 -0.71 -10.16
CA PRO A 126 -3.85 -0.76 -9.82
C PRO A 126 -3.16 -1.79 -10.70
N ASP A 127 -1.91 -1.51 -11.06
CA ASP A 127 -1.18 -2.37 -11.97
C ASP A 127 -0.71 -3.64 -11.28
N SER A 128 -0.44 -3.57 -9.98
CA SER A 128 -0.22 -4.75 -9.16
C SER A 128 -0.69 -4.58 -7.73
N CYS A 129 -1.03 -5.68 -7.09
CA CYS A 129 -1.41 -5.76 -5.70
C CYS A 129 -0.76 -6.98 -5.06
N ALA A 130 -0.26 -6.86 -3.82
CA ALA A 130 0.13 -8.02 -3.03
C ALA A 130 -0.87 -8.26 -1.90
N PHE A 131 -1.16 -9.54 -1.68
CA PHE A 131 -2.10 -10.01 -0.70
C PHE A 131 -1.44 -11.00 0.23
N MET A 132 -1.63 -10.87 1.54
CA MET A 132 -1.28 -11.93 2.49
C MET A 132 -2.36 -13.00 2.51
N THR A 133 -1.94 -14.26 2.62
CA THR A 133 -2.83 -15.40 2.82
C THR A 133 -3.24 -15.47 4.28
N LEU A 134 -4.54 -15.50 4.53
CA LEU A 134 -5.14 -15.60 5.86
C LEU A 134 -5.71 -17.00 6.07
N SER A 135 -5.62 -17.50 7.29
CA SER A 135 -6.11 -18.82 7.71
C SER A 135 -7.39 -18.68 8.55
N LEU A 136 -8.38 -17.95 8.03
CA LEU A 136 -9.60 -17.59 8.74
C LEU A 136 -10.58 -18.77 8.95
N GLY A 137 -10.24 -19.96 8.45
CA GLY A 137 -11.04 -21.19 8.56
C GLY A 137 -12.39 -21.12 7.84
N ALA A 138 -13.17 -22.20 7.95
CA ALA A 138 -14.59 -22.22 7.56
C ALA A 138 -15.50 -21.53 8.59
N MET A 139 -14.90 -20.92 9.62
CA MET A 139 -15.64 -20.18 10.64
C MET A 139 -16.34 -19.04 9.94
N GLY A 140 -17.65 -19.20 9.79
CA GLY A 140 -18.50 -18.36 8.96
C GLY A 140 -18.21 -16.88 9.14
N MET A 141 -17.26 -16.39 8.34
CA MET A 141 -17.14 -14.98 8.06
C MET A 141 -18.51 -14.64 7.55
N GLN A 142 -19.28 -13.97 8.41
CA GLN A 142 -20.60 -13.55 8.05
C GLN A 142 -20.45 -12.86 6.71
N MET A 143 -21.34 -13.15 5.76
CA MET A 143 -21.28 -12.60 4.41
C MET A 143 -20.98 -11.09 4.40
N LYS A 144 -21.31 -10.35 5.47
CA LYS A 144 -20.90 -8.98 5.72
C LYS A 144 -19.39 -8.75 5.82
N VAL A 145 -18.62 -9.48 6.63
CA VAL A 145 -17.15 -9.32 6.70
C VAL A 145 -16.51 -9.71 5.38
N GLN A 146 -17.03 -10.77 4.75
CA GLN A 146 -16.59 -11.14 3.41
C GLN A 146 -16.90 -10.04 2.38
N LYS A 147 -18.07 -9.41 2.45
CA LYS A 147 -18.43 -8.24 1.62
C LYS A 147 -17.55 -7.03 1.92
N SER A 148 -17.19 -6.84 3.19
CA SER A 148 -16.29 -5.78 3.62
C SER A 148 -14.84 -5.99 3.19
N CYS A 149 -14.45 -7.24 2.97
CA CYS A 149 -13.15 -7.61 2.43
C CYS A 149 -13.17 -7.86 0.91
N SER A 150 -14.34 -8.01 0.28
CA SER A 150 -14.49 -8.29 -1.15
C SER A 150 -14.40 -7.01 -1.98
N SER A 151 -13.26 -6.37 -1.89
CA SER A 151 -12.93 -5.19 -2.69
C SER A 151 -12.28 -5.57 -4.01
N ILE A 152 -12.43 -6.82 -4.46
CA ILE A 152 -11.68 -7.40 -5.57
C ILE A 152 -12.67 -7.98 -6.59
N SER A 153 -12.57 -7.55 -7.84
CA SER A 153 -13.46 -7.92 -8.96
C SER A 153 -13.15 -9.30 -9.55
N ILE A 154 -12.81 -10.30 -8.73
CA ILE A 154 -12.32 -11.60 -9.21
C ILE A 154 -13.21 -12.74 -8.67
N PRO A 155 -13.45 -13.82 -9.44
CA PRO A 155 -14.43 -14.87 -9.14
C PRO A 155 -14.53 -15.29 -7.66
N PRO A 156 -15.76 -15.46 -7.15
CA PRO A 156 -16.02 -15.83 -5.77
C PRO A 156 -15.50 -17.25 -5.46
N GLY A 157 -14.36 -17.34 -4.79
CA GLY A 157 -13.78 -18.61 -4.34
C GLY A 157 -12.32 -18.50 -3.89
N LEU A 158 -11.52 -17.71 -4.61
CA LEU A 158 -10.07 -17.60 -4.37
C LEU A 158 -9.66 -16.54 -3.32
N TRP A 159 -10.61 -15.73 -2.84
CA TRP A 159 -10.32 -14.49 -2.10
C TRP A 159 -10.88 -14.44 -0.68
N LYS A 160 -11.56 -15.49 -0.23
CA LYS A 160 -12.21 -15.52 1.09
C LYS A 160 -11.23 -15.38 2.25
N SER A 161 -9.94 -15.54 1.98
CA SER A 161 -8.89 -15.56 3.00
C SER A 161 -7.65 -14.79 2.54
N ARG A 162 -7.84 -13.58 2.02
CA ARG A 162 -6.74 -12.71 1.59
C ARG A 162 -6.90 -11.30 2.14
N GLY A 163 -5.80 -10.72 2.62
CA GLY A 163 -5.75 -9.31 3.02
C GLY A 163 -4.84 -8.51 2.09
N LEU A 164 -5.34 -7.43 1.51
CA LEU A 164 -4.53 -6.53 0.68
C LEU A 164 -3.46 -5.85 1.55
N VAL A 165 -2.19 -5.93 1.17
CA VAL A 165 -1.04 -5.35 1.91
C VAL A 165 -0.28 -4.31 1.12
N TRP A 166 -0.22 -4.45 -0.22
CA TRP A 166 0.56 -3.61 -1.11
C TRP A 166 -0.26 -3.25 -2.35
N VAL A 167 -0.23 -2.00 -2.79
CA VAL A 167 -0.87 -1.52 -4.02
C VAL A 167 0.15 -0.75 -4.85
N ALA A 168 0.30 -1.08 -6.13
CA ALA A 168 1.19 -0.35 -7.03
C ALA A 168 0.48 0.23 -8.26
N LYS A 169 0.89 1.43 -8.66
CA LYS A 169 0.48 2.07 -9.92
C LYS A 169 1.63 2.75 -10.63
N TYR A 170 1.71 2.58 -11.93
CA TYR A 170 2.73 3.13 -12.81
C TYR A 170 2.05 3.97 -13.88
N LYS A 171 2.61 5.16 -14.15
CA LYS A 171 2.13 6.01 -15.25
C LYS A 171 3.25 6.67 -16.03
N ARG A 172 3.19 6.52 -17.36
CA ARG A 172 4.22 6.93 -18.31
C ARG A 172 4.43 8.45 -18.46
N GLN A 173 3.37 9.26 -18.36
CA GLN A 173 3.39 10.66 -18.81
C GLN A 173 3.44 11.71 -17.67
N GLY A 174 4.10 11.40 -16.56
CA GLY A 174 4.23 12.38 -15.47
C GLY A 174 2.92 12.75 -14.78
N ASN A 175 1.86 11.96 -14.98
CA ASN A 175 0.59 12.12 -14.26
C ASN A 175 0.69 11.50 -12.86
N GLU A 176 1.58 12.08 -12.05
CA GLU A 176 1.79 11.74 -10.65
C GLU A 176 0.48 11.80 -9.87
N ALA A 177 -0.36 12.80 -10.14
CA ALA A 177 -1.66 12.95 -9.50
C ALA A 177 -2.58 11.74 -9.75
N SER A 178 -2.61 11.22 -10.97
CA SER A 178 -3.42 10.05 -11.33
C SER A 178 -2.86 8.76 -10.74
N SER A 179 -1.55 8.51 -10.85
CA SER A 179 -0.95 7.30 -10.26
C SER A 179 -1.08 7.30 -8.74
N ARG A 180 -0.79 8.44 -8.09
CA ARG A 180 -0.98 8.61 -6.66
C ARG A 180 -2.44 8.43 -6.25
N ARG A 181 -3.41 9.01 -6.98
CA ARG A 181 -4.85 8.84 -6.68
C ARG A 181 -5.25 7.36 -6.66
N GLN A 182 -4.88 6.59 -7.67
CA GLN A 182 -5.23 5.16 -7.72
C GLN A 182 -4.60 4.36 -6.58
N VAL A 183 -3.35 4.68 -6.21
CA VAL A 183 -2.73 4.05 -5.04
C VAL A 183 -3.50 4.43 -3.77
N LEU A 184 -3.81 5.71 -3.56
CA LEU A 184 -4.57 6.16 -2.38
C LEU A 184 -5.92 5.47 -2.27
N GLU A 185 -6.66 5.35 -3.37
CA GLU A 185 -7.95 4.64 -3.42
C GLU A 185 -7.80 3.14 -3.09
N GLY A 186 -6.68 2.52 -3.51
CA GLY A 186 -6.33 1.15 -3.15
C GLY A 186 -5.94 0.99 -1.68
N LEU A 187 -5.26 1.98 -1.10
CA LEU A 187 -4.94 1.98 0.33
C LEU A 187 -6.20 2.14 1.19
N VAL A 188 -7.11 3.03 0.78
CA VAL A 188 -8.42 3.16 1.44
C VAL A 188 -9.12 1.81 1.44
N THR A 189 -9.18 1.15 0.28
CA THR A 189 -9.71 -0.21 0.16
C THR A 189 -9.08 -1.16 1.18
N ALA A 190 -7.75 -1.25 1.25
CA ALA A 190 -7.04 -2.12 2.17
C ALA A 190 -7.31 -1.79 3.65
N LEU A 191 -7.38 -0.49 4.00
CA LEU A 191 -7.67 -0.02 5.36
C LEU A 191 -9.07 -0.39 5.83
N TYR A 192 -10.06 -0.35 4.94
CA TYR A 192 -11.39 -0.82 5.29
C TYR A 192 -11.42 -2.33 5.54
N GLN A 193 -10.63 -3.12 4.81
CA GLN A 193 -10.45 -4.55 5.14
C GLN A 193 -9.88 -4.72 6.55
N ARG A 194 -8.84 -3.93 6.91
CA ARG A 194 -8.25 -3.94 8.25
C ARG A 194 -9.26 -3.57 9.35
N ARG A 195 -10.07 -2.54 9.12
CA ARG A 195 -11.15 -2.14 10.03
C ARG A 195 -12.18 -3.24 10.22
N ALA A 196 -12.62 -3.89 9.14
CA ALA A 196 -13.58 -4.99 9.21
C ALA A 196 -13.03 -6.22 9.98
N LEU A 197 -11.73 -6.46 9.88
CA LEU A 197 -11.03 -7.50 10.62
C LEU A 197 -10.74 -7.14 12.09
N GLY A 198 -10.79 -5.85 12.46
CA GLY A 198 -10.50 -5.37 13.81
C GLY A 198 -9.06 -4.94 14.08
N PHE A 199 -8.27 -4.76 13.03
CA PHE A 199 -6.82 -4.47 13.11
C PHE A 199 -6.52 -3.08 12.56
N MET A 200 -7.11 -2.06 13.18
CA MET A 200 -7.00 -0.67 12.70
C MET A 200 -5.59 -0.07 12.87
N ASP A 201 -4.79 -0.67 13.74
CA ASP A 201 -3.37 -0.41 13.99
C ASP A 201 -2.43 -0.93 12.87
N HIS A 202 -2.92 -1.78 11.97
CA HIS A 202 -2.11 -2.31 10.88
C HIS A 202 -1.98 -1.30 9.74
N CYS A 203 -0.75 -1.03 9.33
CA CYS A 203 -0.45 -0.23 8.15
C CYS A 203 -0.73 -1.01 6.85
N VAL A 204 -1.03 -0.27 5.79
CA VAL A 204 -1.08 -0.75 4.41
C VAL A 204 -0.17 0.12 3.55
N PHE A 205 0.39 -0.45 2.50
CA PHE A 205 1.50 0.16 1.77
C PHE A 205 1.20 0.34 0.30
N GLY A 206 1.72 1.41 -0.27
CA GLY A 206 1.43 1.81 -1.64
C GLY A 206 2.70 2.29 -2.33
N MET A 207 2.80 2.02 -3.63
CA MET A 207 3.89 2.49 -4.47
C MET A 207 3.34 3.10 -5.74
N TYR A 208 3.71 4.34 -6.05
CA TYR A 208 3.39 4.93 -7.34
C TYR A 208 4.66 5.35 -8.07
N HIS A 209 4.69 5.02 -9.36
CA HIS A 209 5.73 5.47 -10.27
C HIS A 209 5.21 6.64 -11.10
N HIS A 210 6.05 7.64 -11.26
CA HIS A 210 5.77 8.82 -12.05
C HIS A 210 7.06 9.34 -12.70
N SER A 211 6.93 10.25 -13.66
CA SER A 211 8.04 10.89 -14.37
C SER A 211 9.00 9.94 -15.11
N GLY A 212 8.65 8.66 -15.27
CA GLY A 212 9.48 7.69 -15.99
C GLY A 212 10.63 7.08 -15.19
N ALA A 213 11.10 7.75 -14.13
CA ALA A 213 12.27 7.35 -13.35
C ALA A 213 12.11 7.49 -11.82
N ARG A 214 10.94 7.87 -11.31
CA ARG A 214 10.73 8.06 -9.86
C ARG A 214 9.69 7.13 -9.31
N VAL A 215 9.99 6.56 -8.16
CA VAL A 215 9.09 5.73 -7.36
C VAL A 215 8.94 6.36 -5.99
N ASP A 216 7.70 6.59 -5.59
CA ASP A 216 7.34 7.03 -4.25
C ASP A 216 6.62 5.88 -3.53
N VAL A 217 7.01 5.65 -2.28
CA VAL A 217 6.40 4.65 -1.40
C VAL A 217 5.73 5.37 -0.24
N ILE A 218 4.48 5.01 0.00
CA ILE A 218 3.63 5.59 1.05
C ILE A 218 3.04 4.47 1.92
N ALA A 219 2.70 4.81 3.15
CA ALA A 219 1.88 3.98 4.02
C ALA A 219 0.60 4.71 4.41
N ALA A 220 -0.41 3.93 4.80
CA ALA A 220 -1.62 4.46 5.38
C ALA A 220 -2.03 3.63 6.60
N ALA A 221 -2.59 4.29 7.60
CA ALA A 221 -3.13 3.66 8.81
C ALA A 221 -4.39 4.40 9.29
N TRP A 222 -5.15 3.77 10.19
CA TRP A 222 -6.17 4.49 10.96
C TRP A 222 -5.53 5.11 12.20
N GLU A 223 -5.84 6.37 12.47
CA GLU A 223 -5.50 7.03 13.72
C GLU A 223 -6.77 7.56 14.41
N LEU A 224 -6.71 7.66 15.73
CA LEU A 224 -7.79 8.25 16.52
C LEU A 224 -7.96 9.73 16.15
N ASP A 225 -9.21 10.16 16.00
CA ASP A 225 -9.53 11.55 15.74
C ASP A 225 -9.63 12.33 17.07
N ASP A 226 -8.53 12.99 17.45
CA ASP A 226 -8.40 13.75 18.69
C ASP A 226 -9.34 14.96 18.79
N CYS A 227 -10.00 15.36 17.68
CA CYS A 227 -10.86 16.55 17.63
C CYS A 227 -12.10 16.45 18.53
N GLY A 228 -12.43 15.28 19.08
CA GLY A 228 -13.57 15.08 19.97
C GLY A 228 -13.32 15.35 21.45
N ALA A 229 -12.06 15.42 21.91
CA ALA A 229 -11.74 15.45 23.34
C ALA A 229 -11.66 16.85 23.96
N GLN A 230 -11.55 17.92 23.16
CA GLN A 230 -11.39 19.29 23.66
C GLN A 230 -12.70 20.08 23.85
N GLY A 231 -13.86 19.49 23.59
CA GLY A 231 -15.13 20.23 23.46
C GLY A 231 -15.96 20.50 24.72
N ASN A 232 -15.73 19.83 25.86
CA ASN A 232 -16.69 19.86 26.98
C ASN A 232 -16.12 20.28 28.35
N ALA A 233 -14.91 20.83 28.43
CA ALA A 233 -14.31 21.26 29.70
C ALA A 233 -14.60 22.72 30.09
N HIS A 234 -15.42 23.46 29.33
CA HIS A 234 -15.77 24.85 29.62
C HIS A 234 -17.29 25.01 29.67
N ASN A 235 -17.85 24.78 30.86
CA ASN A 235 -19.07 25.38 31.44
C ASN A 235 -19.56 24.51 32.61
N ASN A 236 -18.79 24.47 33.70
CA ASN A 236 -19.32 24.16 35.02
C ASN A 236 -18.72 25.19 35.99
N ASP A 237 -19.20 26.42 35.90
CA ASP A 237 -19.12 27.38 36.99
C ASP A 237 -20.04 26.89 38.11
N GLY A 238 -19.45 26.42 39.21
CA GLY A 238 -20.12 26.29 40.50
C GLY A 238 -19.94 24.95 41.19
N ASP A 239 -18.89 24.81 42.00
CA ASP A 239 -19.00 24.57 43.45
C ASP A 239 -17.58 24.48 44.09
N PRO A 240 -17.20 25.36 45.04
CA PRO A 240 -15.94 25.24 45.78
C PRO A 240 -16.17 24.47 47.09
N GLY A 241 -15.82 23.18 47.12
CA GLY A 241 -16.01 22.37 48.32
C GLY A 241 -15.10 21.14 48.43
N LEU A 242 -13.97 21.32 49.12
CA LEU A 242 -13.23 20.33 49.94
C LEU A 242 -12.24 19.33 49.28
N SER A 243 -10.95 19.66 49.50
CA SER A 243 -9.78 18.81 49.87
C SER A 243 -9.40 17.65 48.95
N ASP A 244 -8.30 17.69 48.19
CA ASP A 244 -6.88 17.80 48.58
C ASP A 244 -6.40 16.70 49.54
N ALA A 245 -5.95 15.57 48.98
CA ALA A 245 -4.92 14.69 49.53
C ALA A 245 -4.51 13.60 48.52
N LEU A 246 -3.23 13.64 48.13
CA LEU A 246 -2.36 12.49 47.85
C LEU A 246 -2.53 11.73 46.50
N LEU A 247 -1.70 12.08 45.51
CA LEU A 247 -0.47 11.33 45.17
C LEU A 247 0.14 11.87 43.86
N ALA A 248 1.18 12.69 44.03
CA ALA A 248 2.20 12.91 43.02
C ALA A 248 3.49 12.21 43.49
N ASN A 249 4.19 11.61 42.52
CA ASN A 249 5.59 11.14 42.55
C ASN A 249 5.87 9.72 43.05
N ASP A 250 5.87 8.77 42.11
CA ASP A 250 6.88 7.70 42.08
C ASP A 250 7.17 7.26 40.61
N PRO A 251 8.31 7.64 39.99
CA PRO A 251 8.65 7.28 38.62
C PRO A 251 9.47 5.98 38.53
N ALA A 252 9.11 4.96 39.31
CA ALA A 252 9.84 3.68 39.38
C ALA A 252 8.93 2.43 39.33
N LEU A 253 7.73 2.56 38.78
CA LEU A 253 6.87 1.41 38.46
C LEU A 253 6.61 1.40 36.96
N ALA A 254 7.50 0.71 36.22
CA ALA A 254 7.13 0.18 34.93
C ALA A 254 5.89 -0.72 35.15
N PRO A 255 4.78 -0.52 34.43
CA PRO A 255 3.69 -1.49 34.48
C PRO A 255 4.24 -2.82 33.98
N ASN A 256 4.24 -3.83 34.84
CA ASN A 256 4.45 -5.22 34.44
C ASN A 256 3.39 -5.53 33.37
N PHE A 257 3.82 -5.57 32.11
CA PHE A 257 3.01 -5.95 30.95
C PHE A 257 2.87 -7.48 30.90
N ASP A 258 2.31 -8.06 31.96
CA ASP A 258 1.67 -9.37 31.86
C ASP A 258 0.17 -9.12 31.63
N SER A 259 -0.13 -8.23 30.65
CA SER A 259 -1.49 -7.98 30.20
C SER A 259 -1.97 -9.24 29.50
N THR A 260 -2.90 -9.92 30.16
CA THR A 260 -3.55 -11.10 29.62
C THR A 260 -4.15 -10.77 28.25
N ALA A 261 -4.15 -11.74 27.31
CA ALA A 261 -4.69 -11.56 25.96
C ALA A 261 -6.14 -11.01 25.91
N SER A 262 -6.87 -11.12 27.02
CA SER A 262 -8.21 -10.54 27.21
C SER A 262 -8.22 -9.01 27.29
N ASP A 263 -7.18 -8.40 27.87
CA ASP A 263 -7.12 -6.95 28.05
C ASP A 263 -6.83 -6.24 26.72
N ASP A 264 -5.94 -6.80 25.90
CA ASP A 264 -5.68 -6.28 24.55
C ASP A 264 -6.93 -6.35 23.65
N GLU A 265 -7.69 -7.45 23.72
CA GLU A 265 -8.91 -7.63 22.95
C GLU A 265 -9.99 -6.58 23.31
N ASN A 266 -10.17 -6.31 24.61
CA ASN A 266 -11.13 -5.31 25.08
C ASN A 266 -10.72 -3.90 24.66
N GLU A 267 -9.43 -3.56 24.74
CA GLU A 267 -8.92 -2.26 24.28
C GLU A 267 -9.04 -2.11 22.75
N ARG A 268 -8.86 -3.18 21.96
CA ARG A 268 -9.14 -3.16 20.51
C ARG A 268 -10.61 -2.88 20.21
N ILE A 269 -11.54 -3.53 20.92
CA ILE A 269 -12.98 -3.30 20.77
C ILE A 269 -13.36 -1.87 21.15
N LYS A 270 -12.80 -1.35 22.24
CA LYS A 270 -13.02 0.02 22.71
C LYS A 270 -12.48 1.04 21.72
N ARG A 271 -11.24 0.85 21.23
CA ARG A 271 -10.65 1.67 20.17
C ARG A 271 -11.53 1.66 18.93
N ALA A 272 -11.99 0.49 18.47
CA ALA A 272 -12.83 0.36 17.29
C ALA A 272 -14.15 1.17 17.33
N ARG A 273 -14.61 1.61 18.50
CA ARG A 273 -15.80 2.47 18.66
C ARG A 273 -15.50 3.96 18.57
N MET A 274 -14.24 4.35 18.67
CA MET A 274 -13.83 5.74 18.57
C MET A 274 -13.88 6.22 17.11
N LYS A 275 -13.91 7.54 16.93
CA LYS A 275 -13.76 8.14 15.61
C LYS A 275 -12.31 8.00 15.18
N HIS A 276 -12.11 7.64 13.92
CA HIS A 276 -10.80 7.52 13.32
C HIS A 276 -10.73 8.28 12.01
N LYS A 277 -9.53 8.76 11.70
CA LYS A 277 -9.17 9.31 10.40
C LYS A 277 -8.11 8.43 9.73
N ILE A 278 -8.05 8.47 8.41
CA ILE A 278 -6.97 7.84 7.65
C ILE A 278 -5.81 8.83 7.64
N VAL A 279 -4.63 8.36 8.05
CA VAL A 279 -3.39 9.14 7.98
C VAL A 279 -2.46 8.50 6.96
N LEU A 280 -1.83 9.35 6.15
CA LEU A 280 -0.88 8.97 5.11
C LEU A 280 0.53 9.35 5.55
N TYR A 281 1.46 8.44 5.30
CA TYR A 281 2.87 8.59 5.59
C TYR A 281 3.66 8.49 4.30
N ASP A 282 4.38 9.55 3.94
CA ASP A 282 5.35 9.49 2.84
C ASP A 282 6.61 8.80 3.39
N LEU A 283 6.85 7.55 2.98
CA LEU A 283 7.97 6.76 3.51
C LEU A 283 9.27 7.10 2.81
N ALA A 284 9.21 7.17 1.48
CA ALA A 284 10.41 7.10 0.66
C ALA A 284 10.18 7.57 -0.77
N ARG A 285 11.25 8.10 -1.38
CA ARG A 285 11.33 8.35 -2.82
C ARG A 285 12.64 7.77 -3.33
N PHE A 286 12.58 7.10 -4.48
CA PHE A 286 13.69 6.41 -5.11
C PHE A 286 13.82 6.80 -6.58
N ASP A 287 15.05 6.96 -7.04
CA ASP A 287 15.37 7.07 -8.46
C ASP A 287 15.60 5.68 -9.07
N THR A 288 14.79 5.29 -10.06
CA THR A 288 14.90 3.97 -10.68
C THR A 288 16.10 3.83 -11.60
N VAL A 289 16.87 4.89 -11.86
CA VAL A 289 18.17 4.84 -12.53
C VAL A 289 19.30 4.51 -11.54
N ASP A 290 19.19 4.88 -10.25
CA ASP A 290 20.19 4.55 -9.25
C ASP A 290 19.98 3.14 -8.68
N ALA A 291 20.92 2.24 -8.98
CA ALA A 291 20.92 0.87 -8.47
C ALA A 291 20.89 0.81 -6.94
N ALA A 292 21.48 1.79 -6.25
CA ALA A 292 21.47 1.81 -4.80
C ALA A 292 20.14 2.31 -4.22
N ASP A 293 19.45 3.24 -4.89
CA ASP A 293 18.07 3.57 -4.56
C ASP A 293 17.15 2.36 -4.80
N MET A 294 17.36 1.61 -5.88
CA MET A 294 16.62 0.35 -6.11
C MET A 294 16.94 -0.72 -5.08
N THR A 295 18.18 -0.77 -4.58
CA THR A 295 18.54 -1.62 -3.45
C THR A 295 17.83 -1.18 -2.17
N ALA A 296 17.75 0.12 -1.91
CA ALA A 296 17.03 0.66 -0.75
C ALA A 296 15.52 0.37 -0.85
N LEU A 297 14.92 0.50 -2.04
CA LEU A 297 13.52 0.12 -2.31
C LEU A 297 13.30 -1.37 -2.02
N TYR A 298 14.19 -2.25 -2.50
CA TYR A 298 14.14 -3.67 -2.21
C TYR A 298 14.17 -3.97 -0.70
N LEU A 299 15.11 -3.35 0.03
CA LEU A 299 15.23 -3.51 1.48
C LEU A 299 13.98 -3.01 2.21
N LEU A 300 13.39 -1.89 1.76
CA LEU A 300 12.12 -1.38 2.29
C LEU A 300 10.99 -2.38 2.07
N MET A 301 10.82 -2.90 0.85
CA MET A 301 9.80 -3.92 0.57
C MET A 301 9.99 -5.19 1.40
N ARG A 302 11.24 -5.62 1.63
CA ARG A 302 11.57 -6.75 2.51
C ARG A 302 11.17 -6.48 3.96
N SER A 303 11.47 -5.30 4.50
CA SER A 303 11.07 -4.91 5.86
C SER A 303 9.55 -4.83 6.00
N ILE A 304 8.87 -4.25 5.01
CA ILE A 304 7.40 -4.21 4.96
C ILE A 304 6.83 -5.63 4.92
N ARG A 305 7.42 -6.54 4.14
CA ARG A 305 7.00 -7.96 4.11
C ARG A 305 7.12 -8.61 5.49
N LYS A 306 8.25 -8.44 6.18
CA LYS A 306 8.43 -8.96 7.55
C LYS A 306 7.37 -8.42 8.51
N LEU A 307 7.09 -7.12 8.46
CA LEU A 307 6.03 -6.50 9.24
C LEU A 307 4.64 -7.07 8.88
N CYS A 308 4.36 -7.27 7.60
CA CYS A 308 3.10 -7.87 7.16
C CYS A 308 2.97 -9.35 7.56
N CYS A 309 4.08 -10.09 7.73
CA CYS A 309 4.03 -11.43 8.34
C CYS A 309 3.53 -11.36 9.78
N LYS A 310 4.03 -10.41 10.59
CA LYS A 310 3.53 -10.18 11.96
C LYS A 310 2.03 -9.87 11.94
N TYR A 311 1.59 -8.95 11.07
CA TYR A 311 0.17 -8.64 10.88
C TYR A 311 -0.67 -9.85 10.49
N ARG A 312 -0.17 -10.69 9.59
CA ARG A 312 -0.85 -11.93 9.16
C ARG A 312 -1.02 -12.87 10.35
N ASP A 313 0.02 -13.04 11.15
CA ASP A 313 0.01 -13.95 12.29
C ASP A 313 -0.93 -13.44 13.39
N ASP A 314 -0.94 -12.12 13.65
CA ASP A 314 -1.92 -11.47 14.55
C ASP A 314 -3.36 -11.66 14.05
N ILE A 315 -3.61 -11.44 12.77
CA ILE A 315 -4.94 -11.67 12.17
C ILE A 315 -5.35 -13.13 12.36
N ASN A 316 -4.48 -14.08 12.04
CA ASN A 316 -4.80 -15.50 12.16
C ASN A 316 -5.03 -15.92 13.63
N LYS A 317 -4.27 -15.35 14.57
CA LYS A 317 -4.35 -15.66 15.99
C LYS A 317 -5.65 -15.13 16.61
N TYR A 318 -5.99 -13.86 16.38
CA TYR A 318 -7.06 -13.18 17.11
C TYR A 318 -8.40 -13.12 16.36
N SER A 319 -8.41 -13.25 15.04
CA SER A 319 -9.67 -13.14 14.26
C SER A 319 -10.79 -14.09 14.70
N PRO A 320 -10.54 -15.37 15.05
CA PRO A 320 -11.60 -16.29 15.45
C PRO A 320 -12.46 -15.81 16.63
N THR A 321 -11.86 -15.08 17.58
CA THR A 321 -12.54 -14.55 18.77
C THR A 321 -12.97 -13.10 18.59
N LEU A 322 -12.13 -12.29 17.94
CA LEU A 322 -12.31 -10.85 17.80
C LEU A 322 -13.44 -10.50 16.83
N ILE A 323 -13.51 -11.15 15.67
CA ILE A 323 -14.48 -10.82 14.62
C ILE A 323 -15.93 -10.98 15.12
N PRO A 324 -16.34 -12.09 15.78
CA PRO A 324 -17.69 -12.20 16.32
C PRO A 324 -18.05 -11.12 17.34
N LYS A 325 -17.09 -10.72 18.19
CA LYS A 325 -17.31 -9.66 19.19
C LYS A 325 -17.44 -8.29 18.55
N LEU A 326 -16.54 -7.94 17.63
CA LEU A 326 -16.62 -6.68 16.87
C LEU A 326 -17.91 -6.59 16.07
N PHE A 327 -18.31 -7.68 15.41
CA PHE A 327 -19.58 -7.73 14.69
C PHE A 327 -20.78 -7.43 15.57
N LYS A 328 -20.77 -7.93 16.81
CA LYS A 328 -21.83 -7.67 17.80
C LYS A 328 -21.77 -6.25 18.37
N LEU A 329 -20.58 -5.72 18.62
CA LEU A 329 -20.36 -4.53 19.45
C LEU A 329 -20.13 -3.24 18.66
N ALA A 330 -19.77 -3.35 17.40
CA ALA A 330 -19.44 -2.25 16.50
C ALA A 330 -20.01 -2.53 15.10
N LYS A 331 -21.31 -2.82 15.03
CA LYS A 331 -22.02 -3.12 13.78
C LYS A 331 -21.79 -2.02 12.73
N ASP A 332 -21.73 -0.78 13.19
CA ASP A 332 -21.48 0.41 12.36
C ASP A 332 -20.08 0.43 11.73
N ASN A 333 -19.10 -0.34 12.24
CA ASN A 333 -17.79 -0.48 11.59
C ASN A 333 -17.83 -1.30 10.30
N TYR A 334 -18.89 -2.09 10.13
CA TYR A 334 -19.14 -2.88 8.93
C TYR A 334 -20.09 -2.19 7.97
N ASP A 335 -20.80 -1.17 8.46
CA ASP A 335 -21.66 -0.35 7.65
C ASP A 335 -20.78 0.79 7.09
N TRP A 336 -20.52 0.72 5.79
CA TRP A 336 -19.80 1.72 5.02
C TRP A 336 -20.36 3.11 5.30
N PRO A 337 -19.55 4.19 5.21
CA PRO A 337 -20.09 5.53 5.32
C PRO A 337 -21.23 5.69 4.31
N VAL A 338 -22.46 5.73 4.82
CA VAL A 338 -23.65 5.95 4.01
C VAL A 338 -23.50 7.33 3.41
N GLU A 339 -23.78 7.44 2.10
CA GLU A 339 -23.81 8.70 1.38
C GLU A 339 -24.54 9.72 2.27
N LYS A 340 -23.88 10.82 2.64
CA LYS A 340 -24.63 11.94 3.22
C LYS A 340 -25.71 12.25 2.18
N PRO A 341 -27.00 12.22 2.54
CA PRO A 341 -28.07 12.42 1.57
C PRO A 341 -27.73 13.70 0.82
N SER A 342 -27.46 13.55 -0.49
CA SER A 342 -27.13 14.66 -1.35
C SER A 342 -28.24 15.68 -1.17
N VAL A 343 -27.88 16.83 -0.58
CA VAL A 343 -28.82 17.93 -0.38
C VAL A 343 -29.42 18.17 -1.75
N PRO A 344 -30.75 18.02 -1.92
CA PRO A 344 -31.35 18.17 -3.24
C PRO A 344 -30.91 19.54 -3.75
N ASN A 345 -30.25 19.54 -4.91
CA ASN A 345 -29.89 20.76 -5.63
C ASN A 345 -31.20 21.49 -5.92
N LEU A 346 -31.63 22.34 -4.99
CA LEU A 346 -32.53 23.44 -5.29
C LEU A 346 -31.75 24.34 -6.24
N GLU A 347 -32.37 24.62 -7.39
CA GLU A 347 -31.95 25.61 -8.37
C GLU A 347 -30.91 25.15 -9.41
N SER A 348 -31.39 24.45 -10.44
CA SER A 348 -31.04 24.86 -11.80
C SER A 348 -32.32 25.05 -12.59
N ASN A 349 -32.65 26.32 -12.80
CA ASN A 349 -33.75 26.77 -13.63
C ASN A 349 -33.63 26.21 -15.04
N GLU A 350 -34.81 25.88 -15.58
CA GLU A 350 -35.07 25.44 -16.94
C GLU A 350 -34.23 26.18 -17.98
N SER A 351 -33.56 25.44 -18.87
CA SER A 351 -33.17 25.94 -20.19
C SER A 351 -33.89 25.16 -21.29
N PRO A 352 -34.32 25.82 -22.38
CA PRO A 352 -35.36 25.29 -23.25
C PRO A 352 -34.83 24.30 -24.28
N LYS A 353 -35.67 23.32 -24.57
CA LYS A 353 -35.55 22.28 -25.60
C LYS A 353 -35.13 22.83 -26.97
N GLY A 354 -33.99 22.35 -27.47
CA GLY A 354 -33.53 22.51 -28.85
C GLY A 354 -33.63 21.20 -29.65
N SER A 355 -34.51 21.22 -30.64
CA SER A 355 -34.79 20.32 -31.78
C SER A 355 -34.10 18.94 -31.94
N ARG A 356 -34.97 17.93 -31.99
CA ARG A 356 -34.89 16.67 -32.76
C ARG A 356 -34.42 16.88 -34.21
N ILE A 357 -33.49 16.04 -34.66
CA ILE A 357 -33.38 15.63 -36.07
C ILE A 357 -33.43 14.10 -36.10
N ASP A 358 -34.46 13.58 -36.77
CA ASP A 358 -34.66 12.17 -37.10
C ASP A 358 -33.87 11.81 -38.36
N VAL A 359 -33.14 10.68 -38.35
CA VAL A 359 -32.74 9.95 -39.57
C VAL A 359 -32.85 8.43 -39.32
N PRO A 360 -33.35 7.62 -40.29
CA PRO A 360 -33.84 6.25 -40.07
C PRO A 360 -32.77 5.15 -40.28
N PRO A 361 -33.10 3.87 -40.02
CA PRO A 361 -32.16 2.74 -40.03
C PRO A 361 -32.23 1.94 -41.33
N THR A 362 -31.10 1.52 -41.92
CA THR A 362 -31.05 0.33 -42.81
C THR A 362 -29.62 -0.19 -43.03
N PHE A 363 -29.53 -1.52 -43.25
CA PHE A 363 -28.47 -2.39 -43.80
C PHE A 363 -27.69 -3.22 -42.78
N SER A 364 -28.10 -4.47 -42.49
CA SER A 364 -28.10 -5.73 -43.29
C SER A 364 -26.71 -6.38 -43.36
N GLU A 365 -26.65 -7.54 -42.71
CA GLU A 365 -25.54 -8.50 -42.66
C GLU A 365 -25.10 -8.95 -44.06
N GLN A 366 -23.79 -8.97 -44.31
CA GLN A 366 -23.16 -9.92 -45.24
C GLN A 366 -21.84 -10.41 -44.64
N LEU A 367 -21.76 -11.74 -44.52
CA LEU A 367 -20.56 -12.54 -44.29
C LEU A 367 -19.51 -12.25 -45.38
N GLY A 368 -18.24 -12.16 -44.98
CA GLY A 368 -17.11 -12.21 -45.88
C GLY A 368 -15.80 -12.39 -45.11
N ASP A 369 -15.22 -13.59 -45.20
CA ASP A 369 -13.86 -13.91 -44.80
C ASP A 369 -12.85 -12.99 -45.51
N SER A 370 -11.90 -12.41 -44.76
CA SER A 370 -10.57 -12.04 -45.24
C SER A 370 -9.62 -11.70 -44.09
N GLU A 371 -8.38 -12.15 -44.27
CA GLU A 371 -7.18 -12.08 -43.43
C GLU A 371 -6.67 -10.67 -43.06
N PRO A 372 -5.61 -10.54 -42.22
CA PRO A 372 -5.50 -9.50 -41.20
C PRO A 372 -4.91 -8.19 -41.71
N SER A 373 -5.28 -7.08 -41.06
CA SER A 373 -4.60 -5.79 -41.16
C SER A 373 -4.44 -5.15 -39.78
N PRO A 374 -3.36 -4.36 -39.56
CA PRO A 374 -2.91 -3.94 -38.24
C PRO A 374 -3.54 -2.63 -37.74
N SER A 375 -3.39 -2.41 -36.43
CA SER A 375 -3.49 -1.14 -35.70
C SER A 375 -4.83 -0.40 -35.72
N THR A 376 -5.63 -0.63 -34.68
CA THR A 376 -6.63 0.34 -34.21
C THR A 376 -6.00 1.23 -33.14
N ASN A 377 -5.93 2.51 -33.46
CA ASN A 377 -5.67 3.62 -32.54
C ASN A 377 -6.67 3.54 -31.38
N GLY A 378 -6.16 3.38 -30.16
CA GLY A 378 -6.94 3.55 -28.94
C GLY A 378 -7.33 5.02 -28.80
N SER A 379 -8.63 5.29 -28.89
CA SER A 379 -9.21 6.57 -28.49
C SER A 379 -9.03 6.73 -26.98
N ASP A 380 -8.15 7.63 -26.58
CA ASP A 380 -8.14 8.18 -25.23
C ASP A 380 -9.46 8.94 -25.01
N SER A 381 -10.36 8.34 -24.23
CA SER A 381 -11.54 9.03 -23.73
C SER A 381 -11.08 10.09 -22.73
N GLU A 382 -11.27 11.36 -23.07
CA GLU A 382 -11.15 12.48 -22.14
C GLU A 382 -12.10 12.25 -20.96
N PHE A 383 -11.53 11.86 -19.82
CA PHE A 383 -12.24 11.71 -18.56
C PHE A 383 -12.39 13.11 -17.95
N GLU A 384 -13.61 13.64 -17.95
CA GLU A 384 -13.96 14.87 -17.22
C GLU A 384 -13.66 14.67 -15.72
N GLY A 385 -12.66 15.40 -15.25
CA GLY A 385 -12.15 15.30 -13.89
C GLY A 385 -13.17 15.83 -12.87
N TYR A 386 -13.73 14.93 -12.07
CA TYR A 386 -14.32 15.32 -10.80
C TYR A 386 -13.19 15.66 -9.81
N SER A 387 -13.17 16.92 -9.38
CA SER A 387 -12.31 17.40 -8.30
C SER A 387 -12.78 16.77 -6.99
N LEU A 388 -12.00 15.83 -6.45
CA LEU A 388 -12.11 15.46 -5.04
C LEU A 388 -11.63 16.66 -4.22
N ASP A 389 -12.55 17.29 -3.48
CA ASP A 389 -12.19 18.28 -2.46
C ASP A 389 -11.23 17.63 -1.46
N SER A 390 -9.95 17.92 -1.64
CA SER A 390 -8.84 17.34 -0.89
C SER A 390 -8.73 17.87 0.55
N ASN A 391 -9.80 18.50 1.06
CA ASN A 391 -9.80 19.29 2.31
C ASN A 391 -10.08 18.47 3.58
N THR A 392 -10.13 17.14 3.52
CA THR A 392 -10.26 16.29 4.72
C THR A 392 -9.11 15.31 4.91
N ILE A 393 -8.05 15.44 4.11
CA ILE A 393 -6.80 14.68 4.30
C ILE A 393 -5.80 15.62 4.95
N ASP A 394 -5.67 15.52 6.28
CA ASP A 394 -4.62 16.22 7.02
C ASP A 394 -3.26 15.74 6.50
N ARG A 395 -2.59 16.59 5.72
CA ARG A 395 -1.22 16.36 5.27
C ARG A 395 -0.27 16.87 6.33
N HIS A 396 0.29 15.97 7.13
CA HIS A 396 1.52 16.28 7.85
C HIS A 396 2.71 16.18 6.90
N GLY A 397 2.93 17.24 6.11
CA GLY A 397 4.12 17.39 5.30
C GLY A 397 5.32 17.75 6.17
N LEU A 398 6.12 16.75 6.55
CA LEU A 398 7.46 17.00 7.07
C LEU A 398 8.37 17.39 5.90
N ASN A 399 8.37 18.67 5.55
CA ASN A 399 9.40 19.23 4.65
C ASN A 399 10.71 19.36 5.44
N LEU A 400 11.50 18.28 5.48
CA LEU A 400 12.82 18.27 6.12
C LEU A 400 13.86 17.64 5.19
N PRO A 401 15.09 18.19 5.14
CA PRO A 401 16.10 17.77 4.19
C PRO A 401 16.61 16.36 4.47
N GLY A 402 16.32 15.44 3.55
CA GLY A 402 17.25 14.43 3.01
C GLY A 402 18.13 13.60 3.96
N LYS A 403 17.77 13.40 5.22
CA LYS A 403 18.38 12.39 6.09
C LYS A 403 17.46 11.19 6.21
N LEU A 404 17.99 10.00 5.91
CA LEU A 404 17.31 8.72 6.04
C LEU A 404 16.75 8.54 7.47
N TYR A 405 15.44 8.76 7.63
CA TYR A 405 14.66 8.42 8.84
C TYR A 405 13.90 7.09 8.68
N TYR A 406 14.34 6.24 7.74
CA TYR A 406 13.77 4.91 7.48
C TYR A 406 13.76 4.03 8.73
N SER A 407 14.84 4.10 9.53
CA SER A 407 14.94 3.35 10.77
C SER A 407 13.89 3.87 11.76
N THR A 408 13.78 5.18 11.99
CA THR A 408 12.86 5.72 12.99
C THR A 408 11.38 5.50 12.69
N PHE A 409 10.92 5.48 11.43
CA PHE A 409 9.50 5.21 11.15
C PHE A 409 9.17 3.73 11.27
N LEU A 410 10.02 2.83 10.74
CA LEU A 410 9.83 1.40 10.95
C LEU A 410 10.01 1.03 12.42
N GLU A 411 11.00 1.61 13.10
CA GLU A 411 11.20 1.49 14.54
C GLU A 411 10.05 2.14 15.32
N ASP A 412 9.45 3.25 14.89
CA ASP A 412 8.30 3.86 15.59
C ASP A 412 7.02 3.06 15.31
N ALA A 413 6.84 2.53 14.11
CA ALA A 413 5.79 1.57 13.81
C ALA A 413 5.98 0.29 14.64
N GLU A 414 7.19 -0.26 14.70
CA GLU A 414 7.56 -1.42 15.53
C GLU A 414 7.40 -1.11 17.03
N ARG A 415 7.82 0.08 17.48
CA ARG A 415 7.71 0.55 18.87
C ARG A 415 6.25 0.80 19.27
N ARG A 416 5.41 1.29 18.36
CA ARG A 416 3.95 1.40 18.53
C ARG A 416 3.25 0.03 18.51
N LEU A 417 3.84 -0.98 17.86
CA LEU A 417 3.27 -2.32 17.70
C LEU A 417 3.74 -3.35 18.74
N GLY A 418 4.75 -3.06 19.55
CA GLY A 418 5.08 -3.93 20.69
C GLY A 418 6.54 -3.86 21.13
N SER A 419 6.75 -3.19 22.26
CA SER A 419 7.86 -3.42 23.19
C SER A 419 7.69 -4.79 23.88
N ALA A 420 7.80 -5.87 23.13
CA ALA A 420 7.93 -7.22 23.66
C ALA A 420 8.88 -8.02 22.76
N ASP A 421 10.10 -8.17 23.26
CA ASP A 421 11.22 -8.95 22.75
C ASP A 421 11.75 -8.62 21.36
N LEU A 422 12.99 -8.09 21.32
CA LEU A 422 14.09 -8.51 20.43
C LEU A 422 15.34 -7.64 20.64
N GLU A 423 16.18 -8.01 21.63
CA GLU A 423 17.59 -8.24 21.33
C GLU A 423 17.70 -9.68 20.82
N ALA A 424 17.65 -9.88 19.49
CA ALA A 424 18.22 -11.04 18.80
C ALA A 424 18.40 -10.71 17.32
#